data_AF-A0A9Q1JRX7-F1
#
_entry.id   AF-A0A9Q1JRX7-F1
#
_cell.length_a   1.000
_cell.length_b   1.000
_cell.length_c   1.000
_cell.angle_alpha   90.00
_cell.angle_beta   90.00
_cell.angle_gamma   90.00
#
_symmetry.space_group_name_H-M   'P 1'
#
loop_
_entity.id
_entity.type
_entity.pdbx_description
1 polymer ?
#
loop_
_entity_poly.entity_id
_entity_poly.type
_entity_poly.pdbx_seq_one_letter_code
_entity_poly.pdbx_strand_id
1 'polypeptide(L)'
;MSKPSFHGALSHPRSFPVLFLPYKQATSEKPKLKLYSYWRSSCSWRVRIALHLKGLDYEYIAVNLLKGDQFSPEFQNLNPLGYVPVLVDEDIVVADSFAIVMYLEEKYPQHPLLPQNLQKRALNYQRQMAVPVCRVLVVLEHSMTGHVIISTDLIYDLVHSSTGAS
;
A
#
# COMPACT_ATOMS: atom_id res chain seq x y z
N MET A 1 0.70 -63.30 -33.61
CA MET A 1 1.06 -61.87 -33.60
C MET A 1 0.18 -61.17 -32.55
N SER A 2 0.49 -61.33 -31.26
CA SER A 2 1.33 -60.46 -30.40
C SER A 2 0.67 -59.10 -30.09
N LYS A 3 0.02 -59.02 -28.91
CA LYS A 3 -0.41 -57.76 -28.28
C LYS A 3 0.83 -56.89 -27.99
N PRO A 4 0.78 -55.56 -28.19
CA PRO A 4 1.84 -54.69 -27.72
C PRO A 4 1.70 -54.44 -26.22
N SER A 5 2.72 -54.82 -25.46
CA SER A 5 2.90 -54.41 -24.06
C SER A 5 3.44 -52.98 -24.02
N PHE A 6 2.66 -52.02 -23.52
CA PHE A 6 3.17 -50.70 -23.17
C PHE A 6 3.71 -50.73 -21.73
N HIS A 7 5.04 -50.82 -21.60
CA HIS A 7 5.74 -50.43 -20.37
C HIS A 7 6.21 -48.98 -20.55
N GLY A 8 5.36 -48.04 -20.15
CA GLY A 8 5.71 -46.62 -20.07
C GLY A 8 6.22 -46.30 -18.68
N ALA A 9 7.54 -46.14 -18.54
CA ALA A 9 8.19 -45.75 -17.31
C ALA A 9 7.76 -44.34 -16.88
N LEU A 10 7.35 -44.19 -15.61
CA LEU A 10 7.12 -42.91 -14.95
C LEU A 10 8.46 -42.18 -14.77
N SER A 11 8.83 -41.34 -15.73
CA SER A 11 9.93 -40.40 -15.56
C SER A 11 9.51 -39.31 -14.57
N HIS A 12 10.21 -39.25 -13.44
CA HIS A 12 10.03 -38.29 -12.35
C HIS A 12 10.13 -36.84 -12.85
N PRO A 13 9.42 -35.88 -12.23
CA PRO A 13 9.61 -34.46 -12.52
C PRO A 13 11.06 -34.09 -12.21
N ARG A 14 11.75 -33.48 -13.19
CA ARG A 14 13.09 -32.93 -13.01
C ARG A 14 13.01 -31.86 -11.92
N SER A 15 13.57 -32.18 -10.76
CA SER A 15 13.86 -31.23 -9.70
C SER A 15 14.83 -30.18 -10.27
N PHE A 16 14.30 -28.98 -10.54
CA PHE A 16 15.16 -27.82 -10.75
C PHE A 16 15.92 -27.57 -9.44
N PRO A 17 17.25 -27.55 -9.43
CA PRO A 17 17.98 -27.18 -8.24
C PRO A 17 17.64 -25.72 -7.94
N VAL A 18 16.97 -25.49 -6.81
CA VAL A 18 16.79 -24.15 -6.23
C VAL A 18 18.18 -23.75 -5.73
N LEU A 19 18.99 -23.19 -6.63
CA LEU A 19 20.23 -22.51 -6.29
C LEU A 19 19.86 -21.33 -5.41
N PHE A 20 20.07 -21.51 -4.11
CA PHE A 20 20.03 -20.44 -3.11
C PHE A 20 21.23 -19.52 -3.42
N LEU A 21 21.01 -18.55 -4.32
CA LEU A 21 21.99 -17.50 -4.55
C LEU A 21 22.03 -16.65 -3.27
N PRO A 22 23.21 -16.42 -2.67
CA PRO A 22 23.31 -15.50 -1.54
C PRO A 22 22.83 -14.12 -1.99
N TYR A 23 21.88 -13.54 -1.26
CA TYR A 23 21.49 -12.15 -1.42
C TYR A 23 22.75 -11.30 -1.25
N LYS A 24 23.24 -10.76 -2.37
CA LYS A 24 24.38 -9.87 -2.41
C LYS A 24 23.99 -8.64 -1.59
N GLN A 25 24.64 -8.43 -0.46
CA GLN A 25 24.52 -7.19 0.30
C GLN A 25 24.83 -6.02 -0.63
N ALA A 26 23.78 -5.31 -1.02
CA ALA A 26 23.90 -4.06 -1.74
C ALA A 26 24.37 -3.00 -0.75
N THR A 27 25.41 -2.27 -1.14
CA THR A 27 25.95 -1.11 -0.45
C THR A 27 24.83 -0.10 -0.15
N SER A 28 24.80 0.32 1.12
CA SER A 28 23.83 1.20 1.75
C SER A 28 23.81 2.61 1.14
N GLU A 29 22.86 2.87 0.24
CA GLU A 29 22.01 4.07 0.33
C GLU A 29 20.57 3.64 0.05
N LYS A 30 19.79 3.42 1.12
CA LYS A 30 18.34 3.24 0.99
C LYS A 30 17.76 4.58 0.50
N PRO A 31 17.04 4.63 -0.63
CA PRO A 31 16.30 5.83 -0.96
C PRO A 31 15.30 6.10 0.16
N LYS A 32 15.43 7.28 0.78
CA LYS A 32 14.65 7.65 1.95
C LYS A 32 13.29 8.15 1.48
N LEU A 33 12.29 7.26 1.45
CA LEU A 33 10.89 7.65 1.27
C LEU A 33 10.53 8.73 2.30
N LYS A 34 9.92 9.82 1.87
CA LYS A 34 9.41 10.88 2.76
C LYS A 34 7.91 11.02 2.59
N LEU A 35 7.18 10.96 3.68
CA LEU A 35 5.74 11.15 3.70
C LEU A 35 5.40 12.45 4.43
N TYR A 36 4.95 13.45 3.69
CA TYR A 36 4.33 14.64 4.26
C TYR A 36 2.89 14.30 4.65
N SER A 37 2.60 14.35 5.95
CA SER A 37 1.36 13.83 6.51
C SER A 37 0.84 14.67 7.68
N TYR A 38 -0.48 14.66 7.82
CA TYR A 38 -1.16 15.16 9.01
C TYR A 38 -1.80 14.00 9.78
N TRP A 39 -1.54 13.93 11.08
CA TRP A 39 -1.88 12.75 11.90
C TRP A 39 -3.39 12.47 11.98
N ARG A 40 -4.26 13.48 11.91
CA ARG A 40 -5.73 13.32 11.85
C ARG A 40 -6.29 13.20 10.42
N SER A 41 -5.47 13.27 9.38
CA SER A 41 -5.95 13.12 8.00
C SER A 41 -6.18 11.64 7.68
N SER A 42 -7.42 11.28 7.36
CA SER A 42 -7.80 9.93 6.93
C SER A 42 -7.08 9.52 5.63
N CYS A 43 -6.94 10.46 4.70
CA CYS A 43 -6.18 10.26 3.46
C CYS A 43 -4.69 10.02 3.73
N SER A 44 -4.10 10.70 4.71
CA SER A 44 -2.72 10.43 5.12
C SER A 44 -2.60 9.09 5.87
N TRP A 45 -3.63 8.69 6.61
CA TRP A 45 -3.68 7.39 7.29
C TRP A 45 -3.64 6.22 6.31
N ARG A 46 -4.39 6.33 5.19
CA ARG A 46 -4.37 5.34 4.09
C ARG A 46 -2.95 5.05 3.62
N VAL A 47 -2.14 6.08 3.39
CA VAL A 47 -0.76 5.93 2.90
C VAL A 47 0.14 5.34 3.97
N ARG A 48 0.01 5.76 5.24
CA ARG A 48 0.78 5.17 6.35
C ARG A 48 0.53 3.67 6.49
N ILE A 49 -0.74 3.27 6.38
CA ILE A 49 -1.12 1.86 6.41
C ILE A 49 -0.53 1.11 5.21
N ALA A 50 -0.65 1.67 4.00
CA ALA A 50 -0.09 1.07 2.81
C ALA A 50 1.43 0.84 2.95
N LEU A 51 2.18 1.87 3.34
CA LEU A 51 3.63 1.75 3.58
C LEU A 51 3.95 0.67 4.63
N HIS A 52 3.19 0.61 5.72
CA HIS A 52 3.37 -0.40 6.77
C HIS A 52 3.08 -1.82 6.27
N LEU A 53 1.97 -2.03 5.56
CA LEU A 53 1.61 -3.33 5.00
C LEU A 53 2.61 -3.81 3.94
N LYS A 54 3.22 -2.88 3.19
CA LYS A 54 4.29 -3.21 2.25
C LYS A 54 5.64 -3.46 2.91
N GLY A 55 5.80 -3.06 4.18
CA GLY A 55 7.07 -3.17 4.92
C GLY A 55 8.11 -2.13 4.48
N LEU A 56 7.67 -0.94 4.05
CA LEU A 56 8.53 0.13 3.57
C LEU A 56 8.84 1.12 4.71
N ASP A 57 10.12 1.31 4.99
CA ASP A 57 10.59 2.36 5.90
C ASP A 57 10.45 3.73 5.24
N TYR A 58 10.00 4.73 6.00
CA TYR A 58 9.86 6.11 5.50
C TYR A 58 10.08 7.13 6.62
N GLU A 59 10.48 8.34 6.22
CA GLU A 59 10.53 9.53 7.06
C GLU A 59 9.14 10.18 7.12
N TYR A 60 8.61 10.34 8.33
CA TYR A 60 7.38 11.08 8.55
C TYR A 60 7.67 12.58 8.69
N ILE A 61 7.12 13.40 7.79
CA ILE A 61 7.22 14.85 7.85
C ILE A 61 5.86 15.41 8.24
N ALA A 62 5.78 16.04 9.41
CA ALA A 62 4.54 16.58 9.93
C ALA A 62 4.16 17.88 9.21
N VAL A 63 2.94 17.96 8.72
CA VAL A 63 2.35 19.19 8.17
C VAL A 63 1.18 19.60 9.07
N ASN A 64 1.22 20.79 9.67
CA ASN A 64 0.16 21.25 10.54
C ASN A 64 -0.95 21.97 9.77
N LEU A 65 -2.04 21.24 9.50
CA LEU A 65 -3.18 21.80 8.77
C LEU A 65 -3.92 22.92 9.50
N LEU A 66 -3.85 22.94 10.84
CA LEU A 66 -4.48 23.98 11.66
C LEU A 66 -3.70 25.30 11.61
N LYS A 67 -2.39 25.23 11.35
CA LYS A 67 -1.53 26.40 11.16
C LYS A 67 -1.46 26.86 9.70
N GLY A 68 -1.98 26.06 8.77
CA GLY A 68 -1.93 26.37 7.34
C GLY A 68 -0.59 26.06 6.69
N ASP A 69 0.25 25.19 7.28
CA ASP A 69 1.58 24.84 6.75
C ASP A 69 1.54 24.30 5.31
N GLN A 70 0.41 23.69 4.92
CA GLN A 70 0.15 23.21 3.56
C GLN A 70 0.04 24.32 2.50
N PHE A 71 -0.07 25.58 2.93
CA PHE A 71 -0.06 26.77 2.06
C PHE A 71 1.27 27.51 2.11
N SER A 72 2.27 26.99 2.82
CA SER A 72 3.62 27.56 2.79
C SER A 72 4.22 27.43 1.38
N PRO A 73 5.08 28.37 0.95
CA PRO A 73 5.78 28.27 -0.33
C PRO A 73 6.58 26.97 -0.48
N GLU A 74 7.20 26.51 0.62
CA GLU A 74 7.95 25.25 0.65
C GLU A 74 7.06 24.05 0.33
N PHE A 75 5.88 23.97 0.95
CA PHE A 75 4.95 22.87 0.68
C PHE A 75 4.30 22.98 -0.71
N GLN A 76 3.98 24.19 -1.16
CA GLN A 76 3.38 24.41 -2.48
C GLN A 76 4.32 24.06 -3.63
N ASN A 77 5.64 24.15 -3.42
CA ASN A 77 6.62 23.63 -4.38
C ASN A 77 6.51 22.11 -4.56
N LEU A 78 6.04 21.38 -3.54
CA LEU A 78 5.80 19.93 -3.60
C LEU A 78 4.40 19.62 -4.16
N ASN A 79 3.39 20.32 -3.66
CA ASN A 79 2.01 20.17 -4.08
C ASN A 79 1.33 21.54 -4.18
N PRO A 80 1.22 22.11 -5.39
CA PRO A 80 0.59 23.42 -5.61
C PRO A 80 -0.87 23.50 -5.14
N LEU A 81 -1.55 22.35 -5.03
CA LEU A 81 -2.93 22.27 -4.55
C LEU A 81 -3.05 22.35 -3.02
N GLY A 82 -1.93 22.31 -2.29
CA GLY A 82 -1.90 22.59 -0.85
C GLY A 82 -2.68 21.61 0.01
N TYR A 83 -2.59 20.30 -0.28
CA TYR A 83 -3.19 19.26 0.57
C TYR A 83 -2.21 18.12 0.86
N VAL A 84 -2.53 17.36 1.92
CA VAL A 84 -1.80 16.13 2.31
C VAL A 84 -2.66 14.89 2.02
N PRO A 85 -2.05 13.71 1.78
CA PRO A 85 -0.61 13.44 1.84
C PRO A 85 0.15 13.76 0.54
N VAL A 86 1.46 13.88 0.69
CA VAL A 86 2.44 13.90 -0.41
C VAL A 86 3.55 12.91 -0.08
N LEU A 87 3.84 11.99 -1.01
CA LEU A 87 4.97 11.08 -0.93
C LEU A 87 6.09 11.59 -1.84
N VAL A 88 7.30 11.66 -1.30
CA VAL A 88 8.52 11.88 -2.07
C VAL A 88 9.34 10.59 -2.05
N ASP A 89 9.70 10.13 -3.23
CA ASP A 89 10.50 8.93 -3.45
C ASP A 89 11.58 9.27 -4.48
N GLU A 90 12.78 9.55 -3.97
CA GLU A 90 13.90 10.09 -4.76
C GLU A 90 13.47 11.39 -5.46
N ASP A 91 13.45 11.39 -6.79
CA ASP A 91 13.08 12.55 -7.63
C ASP A 91 11.57 12.61 -7.93
N ILE A 92 10.79 11.63 -7.48
CA ILE A 92 9.36 11.55 -7.75
C ILE A 92 8.57 12.12 -6.57
N VAL A 93 7.68 13.07 -6.88
CA VAL A 93 6.71 13.63 -5.93
C VAL A 93 5.31 13.23 -6.36
N VAL A 94 4.60 12.52 -5.50
CA VAL A 94 3.22 12.08 -5.75
C VAL A 94 2.31 12.65 -4.67
N ALA A 95 1.34 13.45 -5.07
CA ALA A 95 0.22 13.87 -4.24
C ALA A 95 -1.01 13.00 -4.55
N ASP A 96 -2.02 13.05 -3.65
CA ASP A 96 -3.21 12.20 -3.64
C ASP A 96 -2.96 10.79 -3.11
N SER A 97 -3.72 10.41 -2.08
CA SER A 97 -3.48 9.14 -1.39
C SER A 97 -3.90 7.90 -2.17
N PHE A 98 -4.69 8.01 -3.24
CA PHE A 98 -4.97 6.88 -4.13
C PHE A 98 -3.86 6.74 -5.16
N ALA A 99 -3.44 7.85 -5.77
CA ALA A 99 -2.29 7.87 -6.68
C ALA A 99 -1.03 7.33 -6.00
N ILE A 100 -0.76 7.72 -4.75
CA ILE A 100 0.36 7.20 -3.97
C ILE A 100 0.23 5.68 -3.75
N VAL A 101 -0.95 5.16 -3.42
CA VAL A 101 -1.12 3.70 -3.20
C VAL A 101 -0.89 2.92 -4.51
N MET A 102 -1.38 3.43 -5.63
CA MET A 102 -1.15 2.84 -6.95
C MET A 102 0.33 2.85 -7.34
N TYR A 103 1.00 3.98 -7.11
CA TYR A 103 2.44 4.11 -7.30
C TYR A 103 3.23 3.08 -6.46
N LEU A 104 2.87 2.93 -5.18
CA LEU A 104 3.52 1.97 -4.30
C LEU A 104 3.27 0.52 -4.73
N GLU A 105 2.06 0.19 -5.21
CA GLU A 105 1.72 -1.14 -5.72
C GLU A 105 2.55 -1.51 -6.94
N GLU A 106 2.86 -0.55 -7.82
CA GLU A 106 3.66 -0.76 -9.03
C GLU A 106 5.17 -0.77 -8.75
N LYS A 107 5.71 0.21 -8.02
CA LYS A 107 7.16 0.32 -7.74
C LYS A 107 7.65 -0.74 -6.76
N TYR A 108 6.82 -1.13 -5.78
CA TYR A 108 7.18 -2.08 -4.73
C TYR A 108 6.25 -3.30 -4.78
N PRO A 109 6.41 -4.23 -5.74
CA PRO A 109 5.46 -5.34 -5.94
C PRO A 109 5.45 -6.38 -4.81
N GLN A 110 6.40 -6.31 -3.86
CA GLN A 110 6.45 -7.19 -2.69
C GLN A 110 5.30 -6.85 -1.75
N HIS A 111 4.58 -7.88 -1.25
CA HIS A 111 3.37 -7.73 -0.43
C HIS A 111 2.27 -6.89 -1.14
N PRO A 112 1.60 -7.47 -2.15
CA PRO A 112 0.59 -6.75 -2.93
C PRO A 112 -0.60 -6.34 -2.05
N LEU A 113 -1.02 -5.09 -2.19
CA LEU A 113 -2.19 -4.55 -1.48
C LEU A 113 -3.49 -4.87 -2.20
N LEU A 114 -3.42 -5.16 -3.50
CA LEU A 114 -4.56 -5.45 -4.35
C LEU A 114 -4.59 -6.92 -4.78
N PRO A 115 -5.79 -7.49 -4.98
CA PRO A 115 -5.91 -8.84 -5.55
C PRO A 115 -5.32 -8.86 -6.96
N GLN A 116 -4.75 -9.98 -7.41
CA GLN A 116 -4.22 -10.06 -8.78
C GLN A 116 -5.32 -10.18 -9.86
N ASN A 117 -6.50 -10.68 -9.49
CA ASN A 117 -7.62 -10.83 -10.40
C ASN A 117 -8.15 -9.47 -10.88
N LEU A 118 -8.24 -9.31 -12.21
CA LEU A 118 -8.63 -8.05 -12.86
C LEU A 118 -10.01 -7.55 -12.42
N GLN A 119 -11.01 -8.44 -12.32
CA GLN A 119 -12.37 -8.07 -11.96
C GLN A 119 -12.42 -7.53 -10.51
N LYS A 120 -11.74 -8.21 -9.58
CA LYS A 120 -11.64 -7.76 -8.19
C LYS A 120 -10.91 -6.43 -8.06
N ARG A 121 -9.81 -6.22 -8.81
CA ARG A 121 -9.11 -4.92 -8.85
C ARG A 121 -10.00 -3.80 -9.36
N ALA A 122 -10.72 -4.02 -10.46
CA ALA A 122 -11.61 -3.03 -11.04
C ALA A 122 -12.71 -2.60 -10.05
N LEU A 123 -13.31 -3.55 -9.32
CA LEU A 123 -14.29 -3.25 -8.28
C LEU A 123 -13.69 -2.46 -7.12
N ASN A 124 -12.44 -2.71 -6.74
CA ASN A 124 -11.76 -1.93 -5.72
C ASN A 124 -11.52 -0.48 -6.18
N TYR A 125 -11.11 -0.27 -7.44
CA TYR A 125 -10.98 1.09 -7.99
C TYR A 125 -12.32 1.81 -8.04
N GLN A 126 -13.39 1.14 -8.48
CA GLN A 126 -14.74 1.71 -8.50
C GLN A 126 -15.17 2.16 -7.10
N ARG A 127 -15.01 1.31 -6.09
CA ARG A 127 -15.36 1.64 -4.69
C ARG A 127 -14.55 2.82 -4.17
N GLN A 128 -13.27 2.89 -4.50
CA GLN A 128 -12.40 3.99 -4.09
C GLN A 128 -12.84 5.33 -4.69
N MET A 129 -13.30 5.35 -5.94
CA MET A 129 -13.74 6.57 -6.62
C MET A 129 -15.15 7.01 -6.23
N ALA A 130 -16.04 6.06 -5.88
CA ALA A 130 -17.43 6.35 -5.57
C ALA A 130 -17.65 6.94 -4.15
N VAL A 131 -16.66 6.89 -3.26
CA VAL A 131 -16.78 7.38 -1.88
C VAL A 131 -16.00 8.70 -1.75
N PRO A 132 -16.67 9.87 -1.63
CA PRO A 132 -16.03 11.19 -1.66
C PRO A 132 -15.19 11.54 -0.41
N VAL A 133 -15.07 10.61 0.55
CA VAL A 133 -14.24 10.75 1.75
C VAL A 133 -13.33 9.53 1.81
N CYS A 134 -12.09 9.68 2.30
CA CYS A 134 -11.17 8.59 2.63
C CYS A 134 -11.73 7.70 3.78
N ARG A 135 -12.91 7.11 3.59
CA ARG A 135 -13.46 6.03 4.38
C ARG A 135 -13.18 4.74 3.60
N VAL A 136 -12.41 3.88 4.25
CA VAL A 136 -12.25 2.44 4.01
C VAL A 136 -11.16 2.00 3.02
N LEU A 137 -10.11 1.40 3.59
CA LEU A 137 -9.36 0.31 2.99
C LEU A 137 -10.27 -0.93 3.00
N VAL A 138 -11.05 -1.14 1.94
CA VAL A 138 -11.85 -2.36 1.80
C VAL A 138 -10.94 -3.46 1.24
N VAL A 139 -10.33 -4.26 2.11
CA VAL A 139 -9.86 -5.60 1.77
C VAL A 139 -11.05 -6.54 1.90
N LEU A 140 -11.77 -6.79 0.81
CA LEU A 140 -12.71 -7.91 0.74
C LEU A 140 -11.99 -9.15 0.21
N GLU A 141 -11.52 -9.98 1.13
CA GLU A 141 -11.80 -11.42 1.07
C GLU A 141 -11.62 -12.07 2.45
N HIS A 142 -12.75 -12.44 3.06
CA HIS A 142 -12.76 -13.48 4.09
C HIS A 142 -12.67 -14.83 3.35
N SER A 143 -11.47 -15.39 3.23
CA SER A 143 -11.28 -16.83 3.10
C SER A 143 -9.94 -17.22 3.74
N MET A 144 -10.03 -17.64 5.00
CA MET A 144 -9.15 -18.63 5.67
C MET A 144 -7.63 -18.39 5.70
N THR A 145 -7.10 -17.21 5.35
CA THR A 145 -5.63 -17.03 5.15
C THR A 145 -4.97 -15.88 5.93
N GLY A 146 -5.64 -15.27 6.92
CA GLY A 146 -4.95 -14.37 7.87
C GLY A 146 -4.50 -13.01 7.31
N HIS A 147 -5.36 -12.32 6.55
CA HIS A 147 -5.08 -10.96 6.06
C HIS A 147 -5.77 -9.88 6.93
N VAL A 148 -5.06 -8.77 7.18
CA VAL A 148 -5.51 -7.65 8.03
C VAL A 148 -6.57 -6.82 7.32
N ILE A 149 -7.78 -6.78 7.87
CA ILE A 149 -8.90 -5.94 7.41
C ILE A 149 -8.79 -4.59 8.11
N ILE A 150 -8.50 -3.51 7.38
CA ILE A 150 -8.46 -2.16 7.96
C ILE A 150 -9.72 -1.39 7.52
N SER A 151 -10.84 -1.75 8.13
CA SER A 151 -12.05 -0.91 8.06
C SER A 151 -11.87 0.34 8.91
N THR A 152 -12.01 1.52 8.30
CA THR A 152 -11.92 2.81 8.98
C THR A 152 -13.15 3.14 9.83
N ASP A 153 -14.15 2.26 9.91
CA ASP A 153 -15.32 2.49 10.77
C ASP A 153 -14.94 2.54 12.25
N LEU A 154 -13.86 1.85 12.67
CA LEU A 154 -13.35 1.90 14.05
C LEU A 154 -12.67 3.22 14.44
N ILE A 155 -12.13 4.00 13.49
CA ILE A 155 -11.38 5.23 13.83
C ILE A 155 -12.33 6.38 14.18
N TYR A 156 -13.52 6.43 13.56
CA TYR A 156 -14.50 7.46 13.90
C TYR A 156 -15.04 7.26 15.32
N ASP A 157 -15.29 6.02 15.71
CA ASP A 157 -15.79 5.67 17.05
C ASP A 157 -14.71 5.83 18.14
N LEU A 158 -13.42 5.56 17.85
CA LEU A 158 -12.34 5.78 18.82
C LEU A 158 -12.03 7.26 19.09
N VAL A 159 -12.25 8.14 18.11
CA VAL A 159 -12.04 9.59 18.28
C VAL A 159 -13.24 10.26 18.94
N HIS A 160 -14.47 9.77 18.70
CA HIS A 160 -15.70 10.37 19.25
C HIS A 160 -16.23 9.70 20.53
N SER A 161 -15.71 8.53 20.93
CA SER A 161 -16.03 7.91 22.24
C SER A 161 -15.25 8.52 23.42
N SER A 162 -14.28 9.41 23.16
CA SER A 162 -13.50 10.09 24.22
C SER A 162 -14.03 11.48 24.63
N THR A 163 -15.11 11.95 24.02
CA THR A 163 -15.86 13.14 24.51
C THR A 163 -17.13 12.71 25.23
N GLY A 164 -16.97 11.87 26.26
CA GLY A 164 -17.91 11.78 27.36
C GLY A 164 -17.55 12.83 28.40
N ALA A 165 -17.90 14.10 28.14
CA ALA A 165 -17.86 15.14 29.16
C ALA A 165 -19.24 15.13 29.86
N SER A 166 -19.20 14.79 31.15
CA SER A 166 -20.25 15.08 32.14
C SER A 166 -20.47 16.58 32.29
#